data_AF-W2YJZ7-F1
#
_entry.id   AF-W2YJZ7-F1
#
_cell.length_a   1.000
_cell.length_b   1.000
_cell.length_c   1.000
_cell.angle_alpha   90.00
_cell.angle_beta   90.00
_cell.angle_gamma   90.00
#
_symmetry.space_group_name_H-M   'P 1'
#
loop_
_entity.id
_entity.type
_entity.pdbx_description
1 polymer ?
#
loop_
_entity_poly.entity_id
_entity_poly.type
_entity_poly.pdbx_seq_one_letter_code
_entity_poly.pdbx_strand_id
1 'polypeptide(L)'
;MVGGRRMSHNVAMVDEPVNNLKLKFRMLTKPIKVSGLGGVVTYISAGVNVKFALGLQVVYVVDVWLANIGEGVDVLLGMDFMYATGVRLWLRLGLIQLPDEESVLLQDGPPHYVGRELSLCP
;
A
#
# COMPACT_ATOMS: atom_id res chain seq x y z
N MET A 1 -6.69 -17.39 -26.38
CA MET A 1 -7.12 -16.53 -25.25
C MET A 1 -6.39 -16.98 -23.99
N VAL A 2 -5.35 -16.27 -23.56
CA VAL A 2 -4.76 -16.50 -22.23
C VAL A 2 -5.61 -15.70 -21.26
N GLY A 3 -6.48 -16.38 -20.52
CA GLY A 3 -7.29 -15.78 -19.47
C GLY A 3 -6.39 -15.23 -18.37
N GLY A 4 -6.10 -13.93 -18.42
CA GLY A 4 -5.53 -13.21 -17.30
C GLY A 4 -6.53 -13.26 -16.16
N ARG A 5 -6.23 -14.01 -15.09
CA ARG A 5 -7.01 -13.95 -13.85
C ARG A 5 -6.88 -12.52 -13.33
N ARG A 6 -7.94 -11.73 -13.49
CA ARG A 6 -8.07 -10.40 -12.91
C ARG A 6 -8.09 -10.59 -11.40
N MET A 7 -7.02 -10.22 -10.72
CA MET A 7 -7.00 -10.13 -9.26
C MET A 7 -7.92 -8.96 -8.91
N SER A 8 -9.16 -9.28 -8.50
CA SER A 8 -10.20 -8.32 -8.15
C SER A 8 -10.06 -7.78 -6.72
N HIS A 9 -9.04 -8.23 -6.00
CA HIS A 9 -8.71 -7.75 -4.66
C HIS A 9 -7.54 -6.80 -4.82
N ASN A 10 -7.70 -5.56 -4.35
CA ASN A 10 -6.56 -4.64 -4.19
C ASN A 10 -5.49 -5.36 -3.35
N VAL A 11 -4.22 -5.07 -3.61
CA VAL A 11 -3.12 -5.89 -3.11
C VAL A 11 -2.11 -5.01 -2.38
N ALA A 12 -1.63 -5.45 -1.22
CA ALA A 12 -0.39 -4.92 -0.64
C ALA A 12 0.83 -5.56 -1.32
N MET A 13 1.74 -4.76 -1.88
CA MET A 13 2.94 -5.22 -2.58
C MET A 13 4.22 -4.69 -1.95
N VAL A 14 5.30 -5.46 -2.05
CA VAL A 14 6.66 -5.08 -1.66
C VAL A 14 7.59 -5.29 -2.84
N ASP A 15 8.48 -4.33 -3.07
CA ASP A 15 9.44 -4.31 -4.17
C ASP A 15 10.60 -5.31 -3.99
N GLU A 16 11.09 -5.86 -5.10
CA GLU A 16 12.30 -6.67 -5.13
C GLU A 16 13.54 -5.79 -5.41
N PRO A 17 14.65 -5.95 -4.66
CA PRO A 17 14.91 -6.99 -3.67
C PRO A 17 14.51 -6.59 -2.23
N VAL A 18 13.84 -7.51 -1.54
CA VAL A 18 13.43 -7.35 -0.14
C VAL A 18 14.62 -7.59 0.81
N ASN A 19 15.66 -6.77 0.72
CA ASN A 19 16.88 -6.99 1.49
C ASN A 19 16.70 -6.67 2.99
N ASN A 20 15.70 -5.86 3.34
CA ASN A 20 15.54 -5.32 4.68
C ASN A 20 14.40 -5.98 5.49
N LEU A 21 13.57 -6.82 4.87
CA LEU A 21 12.42 -7.47 5.52
C LEU A 21 12.70 -8.97 5.66
N LYS A 22 12.85 -9.46 6.90
CA LYS A 22 13.04 -10.89 7.22
C LYS A 22 11.72 -11.69 7.09
N LEU A 23 11.06 -11.60 5.93
CA LEU A 23 9.82 -12.32 5.65
C LEU A 23 10.10 -13.61 4.88
N LYS A 24 9.35 -14.67 5.22
CA LYS A 24 9.39 -15.95 4.50
C LYS A 24 8.26 -15.98 3.48
N PHE A 25 8.59 -15.69 2.22
CA PHE A 25 7.64 -15.73 1.13
C PHE A 25 7.33 -17.15 0.67
N ARG A 26 6.06 -17.40 0.36
CA ARG A 26 5.60 -18.63 -0.29
C ARG A 26 5.63 -18.40 -1.80
N MET A 27 6.52 -19.10 -2.48
CA MET A 27 6.68 -19.02 -3.93
C MET A 27 5.42 -19.54 -4.63
N LEU A 28 4.95 -18.78 -5.63
CA LEU A 28 3.86 -19.22 -6.48
C LEU A 28 4.39 -20.20 -7.53
N THR A 29 3.63 -21.26 -7.79
CA THR A 29 3.97 -22.23 -8.84
C THR A 29 3.85 -21.65 -10.25
N LYS A 30 3.05 -20.58 -10.41
CA LYS A 30 2.91 -19.83 -11.65
C LYS A 30 2.84 -18.33 -11.33
N PRO A 31 3.79 -17.51 -11.82
CA PRO A 31 3.74 -16.07 -11.63
C PRO A 31 2.46 -15.46 -12.20
N ILE A 32 1.92 -14.47 -11.49
CA ILE A 32 0.69 -13.77 -11.89
C ILE A 32 1.08 -12.46 -12.57
N LYS A 33 0.61 -12.25 -13.80
CA LYS A 33 0.81 -11.00 -14.53
C LYS A 33 -0.12 -9.91 -13.98
N VAL A 34 0.45 -8.78 -13.60
CA VAL A 34 -0.25 -7.59 -13.12
C VAL A 34 0.08 -6.41 -14.03
N SER A 35 -0.90 -5.55 -14.22
CA SER A 35 -0.79 -4.32 -15.01
C SER A 35 -1.33 -3.15 -14.19
N GLY A 36 -0.82 -1.94 -14.44
CA GLY A 36 -1.26 -0.73 -13.74
C GLY A 36 -0.31 -0.24 -12.65
N LEU A 37 0.90 -0.79 -12.57
CA LEU A 37 1.99 -0.38 -11.67
C LEU A 37 3.05 0.36 -12.50
N GLY A 38 2.91 1.68 -12.68
CA GLY A 38 3.94 2.49 -13.38
C GLY A 38 4.09 2.23 -14.88
N GLY A 39 3.07 1.69 -15.55
CA GLY A 39 3.11 1.44 -17.01
C GLY A 39 3.98 0.25 -17.46
N VAL A 40 4.68 -0.41 -16.52
CA VAL A 40 5.41 -1.65 -16.75
C VAL A 40 4.52 -2.85 -16.42
N VAL A 41 4.75 -3.95 -17.12
CA VAL A 41 4.12 -5.23 -16.76
C VAL A 41 4.89 -5.81 -15.59
N THR A 42 4.20 -5.96 -14.47
CA THR A 42 4.77 -6.56 -13.25
C THR A 42 4.30 -8.00 -13.10
N TYR A 43 5.14 -8.83 -12.49
CA TYR A 43 4.81 -10.22 -12.16
C TYR A 43 4.88 -10.43 -10.65
N ILE A 44 3.84 -11.02 -10.09
CA ILE A 44 3.85 -11.50 -8.71
C ILE A 44 4.47 -12.90 -8.71
N SER A 45 5.57 -13.06 -7.98
CA SER A 45 6.34 -14.30 -7.87
C SER A 45 6.02 -15.08 -6.60
N ALA A 46 5.67 -14.37 -5.52
CA ALA A 46 5.47 -14.97 -4.19
C ALA A 46 4.52 -14.12 -3.32
N GLY A 47 4.07 -14.69 -2.21
CA GLY A 47 3.24 -13.98 -1.23
C GLY A 47 3.43 -14.48 0.20
N VAL A 48 3.08 -13.64 1.17
CA VAL A 48 3.21 -13.92 2.61
C VAL A 48 2.10 -13.22 3.38
N ASN A 49 1.74 -13.75 4.55
CA ASN A 49 0.82 -13.08 5.46
C ASN A 49 1.66 -12.32 6.48
N VAL A 50 1.45 -11.02 6.58
CA VAL A 50 2.18 -10.15 7.51
C VAL A 50 1.22 -9.65 8.57
N LYS A 51 1.69 -9.64 9.81
CA LYS A 51 1.02 -8.96 10.92
C LYS A 51 1.53 -7.52 10.99
N PHE A 52 0.64 -6.57 10.76
CA PHE A 52 0.90 -5.14 10.94
C PHE A 52 0.34 -4.69 12.26
N ALA A 53 1.16 -4.07 13.10
CA ALA A 53 0.67 -3.33 14.25
C ALA A 53 0.51 -1.87 13.84
N LEU A 54 -0.70 -1.32 14.02
CA LEU A 54 -0.96 0.11 13.88
C LEU A 54 -1.37 0.64 15.25
N GLY A 55 -0.69 1.69 15.69
CA GLY A 55 -0.88 2.26 17.01
C GLY A 55 -0.53 1.30 18.14
N LEU A 56 -1.19 1.45 19.30
CA LEU A 56 -0.82 0.74 20.53
C LEU A 56 -1.42 -0.67 20.67
N GLN A 57 -2.48 -1.03 19.94
CA GLN A 57 -3.24 -2.26 20.24
C GLN A 57 -3.82 -3.04 19.06
N VAL A 58 -3.69 -2.58 17.80
CA VAL A 58 -4.38 -3.26 16.70
C VAL A 58 -3.41 -3.97 15.76
N VAL A 59 -3.49 -5.31 15.76
CA VAL A 59 -2.72 -6.18 14.86
C VAL A 59 -3.60 -6.66 13.72
N TYR A 60 -3.25 -6.26 12.50
CA TYR A 60 -3.92 -6.66 11.27
C TYR A 60 -3.13 -7.73 10.54
N VAL A 61 -3.82 -8.71 9.95
CA VAL A 61 -3.19 -9.70 9.07
C VAL A 61 -3.51 -9.34 7.64
N VAL A 62 -2.49 -9.12 6.81
CA VAL A 62 -2.67 -8.74 5.41
C VAL A 62 -1.84 -9.65 4.50
N ASP A 63 -2.42 -10.00 3.36
CA ASP A 63 -1.73 -10.70 2.29
C ASP A 63 -0.82 -9.72 1.55
N VAL A 64 0.49 -9.91 1.70
CA VAL A 64 1.53 -9.13 1.04
C VAL A 64 2.15 -9.94 -0.07
N TRP A 65 2.30 -9.31 -1.23
CA TRP A 65 2.81 -9.95 -2.43
C TRP A 65 4.15 -9.38 -2.84
N LEU A 66 5.00 -10.25 -3.37
CA LEU A 66 6.32 -9.89 -3.86
C LEU A 66 6.24 -9.62 -5.35
N ALA A 67 6.65 -8.42 -5.76
CA ALA A 67 6.54 -7.94 -7.13
C ALA A 67 7.55 -6.82 -7.39
N ASN A 68 8.05 -6.68 -8.63
CA ASN A 68 8.84 -5.50 -9.03
C ASN A 68 7.88 -4.33 -9.32
N ILE A 69 7.77 -3.41 -8.36
CA ILE A 69 6.87 -2.25 -8.40
C ILE A 69 7.50 -1.15 -9.26
N GLY A 70 8.81 -0.94 -9.15
CA GLY A 70 9.54 0.10 -9.87
C GLY A 70 9.40 1.50 -9.26
N GLU A 71 9.96 2.50 -9.95
CA GLU A 71 9.84 3.94 -9.62
C GLU A 71 10.31 4.37 -8.22
N GLY A 72 11.10 3.54 -7.53
CA GLY A 72 11.60 3.84 -6.17
C GLY A 72 10.53 3.65 -5.09
N VAL A 73 9.49 2.86 -5.36
CA VAL A 73 8.45 2.51 -4.39
C VAL A 73 8.81 1.21 -3.69
N ASP A 74 9.13 1.27 -2.40
CA ASP A 74 9.46 0.07 -1.61
C ASP A 74 8.22 -0.80 -1.29
N VAL A 75 7.10 -0.15 -0.98
CA VAL A 75 5.85 -0.80 -0.55
C VAL A 75 4.66 -0.05 -1.14
N LEU A 76 3.72 -0.78 -1.70
CA LEU A 76 2.43 -0.26 -2.15
C LEU A 76 1.31 -0.86 -1.30
N LEU A 77 0.58 -0.03 -0.57
CA LEU A 77 -0.59 -0.45 0.20
C LEU A 77 -1.87 -0.22 -0.62
N GLY A 78 -2.62 -1.29 -0.86
CA GLY A 78 -3.89 -1.22 -1.55
C GLY A 78 -5.03 -0.70 -0.67
N MET A 79 -6.18 -0.43 -1.30
CA MET A 79 -7.40 -0.04 -0.59
C MET A 79 -7.93 -1.14 0.34
N ASP A 80 -7.63 -2.41 0.05
CA ASP A 80 -7.95 -3.56 0.92
C ASP A 80 -7.27 -3.44 2.28
N PHE A 81 -5.98 -3.08 2.29
CA PHE A 81 -5.24 -2.77 3.51
C PHE A 81 -5.90 -1.60 4.24
N MET A 82 -6.13 -0.49 3.55
CA MET A 82 -6.72 0.71 4.17
C MET A 82 -8.11 0.44 4.76
N TYR A 83 -8.93 -0.33 4.03
CA TYR A 83 -10.27 -0.70 4.48
C TYR A 83 -10.22 -1.65 5.68
N ALA A 84 -9.41 -2.70 5.63
CA ALA A 84 -9.27 -3.67 6.71
C ALA A 84 -8.69 -3.04 7.99
N THR A 85 -7.81 -2.06 7.83
CA THR A 85 -7.11 -1.40 8.94
C THR A 85 -7.83 -0.18 9.50
N GLY A 86 -8.89 0.29 8.84
CA GLY A 86 -9.59 1.52 9.22
C GLY A 86 -8.77 2.79 9.04
N VAL A 87 -7.64 2.72 8.32
CA VAL A 87 -6.78 3.88 8.04
C VAL A 87 -7.49 4.86 7.10
N ARG A 88 -7.50 6.15 7.46
CA ARG A 88 -8.17 7.21 6.70
C ARG A 88 -7.16 8.25 6.23
N LEU A 89 -7.26 8.64 4.96
CA LEU A 89 -6.39 9.66 4.38
C LEU A 89 -7.06 11.03 4.40
N TRP A 90 -6.50 11.97 5.15
CA TRP A 90 -6.96 13.36 5.24
C TRP A 90 -6.13 14.24 4.32
N LEU A 91 -6.40 14.16 3.03
CA LEU A 91 -5.65 14.87 1.97
C LEU A 91 -5.57 16.39 2.18
N ARG A 92 -6.65 17.01 2.70
CA ARG A 92 -6.66 18.46 2.96
C ARG A 92 -5.64 18.91 3.99
N LEU A 93 -5.36 18.04 4.96
CA LEU A 93 -4.46 18.34 6.08
C LEU A 93 -3.11 17.62 5.93
N GLY A 94 -2.94 16.81 4.89
CA GLY A 94 -1.74 15.99 4.70
C GLY A 94 -1.54 14.97 5.82
N LEU A 95 -2.62 14.44 6.38
CA LEU A 95 -2.57 13.50 7.52
C LEU A 95 -3.09 12.11 7.12
N ILE A 96 -2.54 11.09 7.77
CA ILE A 96 -3.04 9.72 7.84
C ILE A 96 -3.61 9.53 9.24
N GLN A 97 -4.87 9.17 9.34
CA GLN A 97 -5.52 8.86 10.61
C GLN A 97 -5.59 7.33 10.79
N LEU A 98 -5.02 6.85 11.89
CA LEU A 98 -5.06 5.47 12.32
C LEU A 98 -6.41 5.13 12.98
N PRO A 99 -6.78 3.84 13.04
CA PRO A 99 -8.03 3.38 13.65
C PRO A 99 -8.18 3.75 15.14
N ASP A 100 -7.09 3.99 15.85
CA ASP A 100 -7.06 4.44 17.26
C ASP A 100 -7.02 5.97 17.39
N GLU A 101 -7.44 6.68 16.34
CA GLU A 101 -7.53 8.14 16.25
C GLU A 101 -6.18 8.88 16.29
N GLU A 102 -5.04 8.18 16.25
CA GLU A 102 -3.72 8.80 16.08
C GLU A 102 -3.55 9.35 14.65
N SER A 103 -2.97 10.53 14.51
CA SER A 103 -2.71 11.17 13.21
C SER A 103 -1.22 11.27 12.92
N VAL A 104 -0.79 10.74 11.77
CA VAL A 104 0.59 10.78 11.28
C VAL A 104 0.66 11.67 10.04
N LEU A 105 1.76 12.40 9.85
CA LEU A 105 1.99 13.18 8.63
C LEU A 105 2.19 12.26 7.43
N LEU A 106 1.53 12.56 6.31
CA LEU A 106 1.64 11.81 5.05
C LEU A 106 3.05 11.93 4.43
N GLN A 107 3.76 13.02 4.72
CA GLN A 107 5.11 13.27 4.24
C GLN A 107 5.96 13.79 5.39
N ASP A 108 7.22 13.38 5.41
CA ASP A 108 8.20 13.89 6.36
C ASP A 108 8.70 15.26 5.87
N GLY A 109 8.23 16.33 6.51
CA GLY A 109 8.54 17.71 6.13
C GLY A 109 7.56 18.73 6.70
N PRO A 110 7.95 20.02 6.83
CA PRO A 110 7.02 21.06 7.27
C PRO A 110 5.84 21.10 6.31
N PRO A 111 4.60 21.19 6.80
CA PRO A 111 3.45 21.22 5.94
C PRO A 111 3.56 22.46 5.04
N HIS A 112 3.72 22.24 3.74
CA HIS A 112 3.64 23.30 2.75
C HIS A 112 2.17 23.72 2.60
N TYR A 113 1.62 24.39 3.62
CA TYR A 113 0.38 25.14 3.49
C TYR A 113 0.66 26.39 2.65
N VAL A 114 0.79 26.21 1.34
CA VAL A 114 0.55 27.33 0.43
C VAL A 114 -0.96 27.49 0.40
N GLY A 115 -1.47 28.34 1.29
CA GLY A 115 -2.86 28.73 1.33
C GLY A 115 -3.30 29.23 -0.04
N ARG A 116 -3.95 28.36 -0.81
CA ARG A 116 -4.98 28.79 -1.75
C ARG A 116 -6.28 28.64 -1.01
N GLU A 117 -6.72 29.77 -0.47
CA GLU A 117 -8.10 30.01 -0.10
C GLU A 117 -8.98 29.55 -1.26
N LEU A 118 -9.54 28.35 -1.15
CA LEU A 118 -10.67 27.97 -1.98
C LEU A 118 -11.82 28.80 -1.43
N SER A 119 -12.07 29.93 -2.08
CA SER A 119 -13.27 30.73 -1.87
C SER A 119 -14.48 29.81 -2.10
N LEU A 120 -15.03 29.33 -0.99
CA LEU A 120 -16.39 28.81 -0.96
C LEU A 120 -17.27 30.00 -1.35
N CYS A 121 -17.80 29.99 -2.57
CA CYS A 121 -18.87 30.91 -2.93
C CYS A 121 -20.07 30.60 -2.01
N PRO A 122 -20.77 31.65 -1.51
CA PRO A 122 -21.93 31.49 -0.64
C PRO A 122 -23.09 30.77 -1.31
#